data_AF-A0A0D1KTN7-F1
#
_entry.id   AF-A0A0D1KTN7-F1
#
_cell.length_a   1.000
_cell.length_b   1.000
_cell.length_c   1.000
_cell.angle_alpha   90.00
_cell.angle_beta   90.00
_cell.angle_gamma   90.00
#
_symmetry.space_group_name_H-M   'P 1'
#
loop_
_entity.id
_entity.type
_entity.pdbx_description
1 polymer ?
#
loop_
_entity_poly.entity_id
_entity_poly.type
_entity_poly.pdbx_seq_one_letter_code
_entity_poly.pdbx_strand_id
1 'polypeptide(L)'
;MRPPTIPRARARRPAHRAAAAHRGAARLLRDARGATIVEFAIVAVPFVALMLAVAVTSLAYFVQETLETAVERAARGIVTGRTQAADNKGTMSGMTRAQLAERFRQAGCASLPAFLPCSRLYVEVKSAVDWTLLDNSPPAITMGPDGRIANVFAYDLGNQGSIVAVRFMYVWPIQTSPLFDFSNIGKGRRLLMATSVAKSETYQ
;
A
#
# COMPACT_ATOMS: atom_id res chain seq x y z
N MET A 1 9.05 -92.26 -51.00
CA MET A 1 8.77 -90.81 -50.98
C MET A 1 7.61 -90.54 -50.03
N ARG A 2 7.85 -89.80 -48.94
CA ARG A 2 6.82 -89.36 -47.98
C ARG A 2 7.18 -87.92 -47.55
N PRO A 3 6.25 -86.94 -47.59
CA PRO A 3 6.56 -85.52 -47.42
C PRO A 3 6.62 -85.08 -45.94
N PRO A 4 7.19 -83.90 -45.64
CA PRO A 4 7.48 -83.42 -44.28
C PRO A 4 6.25 -82.80 -43.59
N THR A 5 6.24 -82.83 -42.25
CA THR A 5 5.23 -82.19 -41.40
C THR A 5 5.79 -80.95 -40.70
N ILE A 6 5.07 -79.82 -40.81
CA ILE A 6 5.41 -78.52 -40.23
C ILE A 6 4.77 -78.41 -38.82
N PRO A 7 5.48 -77.92 -37.78
CA PRO A 7 4.87 -77.72 -36.47
C PRO A 7 4.06 -76.41 -36.39
N ARG A 8 2.87 -76.49 -35.79
CA ARG A 8 1.94 -75.37 -35.56
C ARG A 8 2.38 -74.49 -34.38
N ALA A 9 2.39 -73.18 -34.58
CA ALA A 9 2.59 -72.17 -33.53
C ALA A 9 1.36 -72.05 -32.60
N ARG A 10 1.59 -71.99 -31.29
CA ARG A 10 0.55 -71.71 -30.27
C ARG A 10 0.32 -70.20 -30.13
N ALA A 11 -0.92 -69.75 -30.29
CA ALA A 11 -1.35 -68.39 -30.00
C ALA A 11 -1.44 -68.15 -28.47
N ARG A 12 -0.82 -67.06 -27.99
CA ARG A 12 -0.97 -66.56 -26.61
C ARG A 12 -2.22 -65.67 -26.52
N ARG A 13 -3.10 -65.96 -25.54
CA ARG A 13 -4.26 -65.12 -25.18
C ARG A 13 -3.80 -63.92 -24.33
N PRO A 14 -4.39 -62.71 -24.48
CA PRO A 14 -4.09 -61.58 -23.61
C PRO A 14 -4.87 -61.69 -22.28
N ALA A 15 -4.20 -61.37 -21.18
CA ALA A 15 -4.82 -61.29 -19.86
C ALA A 15 -5.44 -59.90 -19.63
N HIS A 16 -6.74 -59.85 -19.33
CA HIS A 16 -7.44 -58.63 -18.96
C HIS A 16 -6.94 -58.09 -17.61
N ARG A 17 -6.24 -56.94 -17.62
CA ARG A 17 -5.92 -56.13 -16.43
C ARG A 17 -6.84 -54.91 -16.38
N ALA A 18 -8.02 -55.02 -15.78
CA ALA A 18 -8.95 -53.88 -15.63
C ALA A 18 -9.74 -53.83 -14.31
N ALA A 19 -9.38 -54.61 -13.28
CA ALA A 19 -10.18 -54.70 -12.05
C ALA A 19 -9.59 -53.94 -10.82
N ALA A 20 -8.39 -53.36 -10.92
CA ALA A 20 -7.72 -52.76 -9.77
C ALA A 20 -8.08 -51.27 -9.56
N ALA A 21 -8.37 -50.52 -10.63
CA ALA A 21 -8.61 -49.08 -10.56
C ALA A 21 -9.94 -48.69 -9.88
N HIS A 22 -10.99 -49.51 -10.04
CA HIS A 22 -12.32 -49.20 -9.48
C HIS A 22 -12.42 -49.37 -7.95
N ARG A 23 -11.54 -50.15 -7.32
CA ARG A 23 -11.56 -50.38 -5.87
C ARG A 23 -10.92 -49.23 -5.07
N GLY A 24 -10.03 -48.46 -5.69
CA GLY A 24 -9.40 -47.28 -5.07
C GLY A 24 -10.35 -46.08 -4.98
N ALA A 25 -11.10 -45.80 -6.05
CA ALA A 25 -12.06 -44.69 -6.10
C ALA A 25 -13.23 -44.85 -5.12
N ALA A 26 -13.76 -46.07 -4.98
CA ALA A 26 -14.83 -46.37 -4.02
C ALA A 26 -14.37 -46.29 -2.55
N ARG A 27 -13.06 -46.50 -2.27
CA ARG A 27 -12.47 -46.28 -0.94
C ARG A 27 -12.30 -44.80 -0.63
N LEU A 28 -11.85 -44.00 -1.59
CA LEU A 28 -11.77 -42.54 -1.46
C LEU A 28 -13.16 -41.91 -1.23
N LEU A 29 -14.20 -42.42 -1.89
CA LEU A 29 -15.59 -41.97 -1.70
C LEU A 29 -16.22 -42.39 -0.36
N ARG A 30 -15.67 -43.41 0.33
CA ARG A 30 -16.15 -43.88 1.64
C ARG A 30 -15.31 -43.37 2.81
N ASP A 31 -14.27 -42.58 2.55
CA ASP A 31 -13.39 -42.08 3.60
C ASP A 31 -13.94 -40.81 4.23
N ALA A 32 -14.73 -40.97 5.29
CA ALA A 32 -15.33 -39.87 6.06
C ALA A 32 -14.28 -38.93 6.66
N ARG A 33 -13.04 -39.38 6.86
CA ARG A 33 -11.94 -38.53 7.35
C ARG A 33 -11.54 -37.47 6.33
N GLY A 34 -11.59 -37.81 5.04
CA GLY A 34 -11.38 -36.83 3.95
C GLY A 34 -12.49 -35.78 3.91
N ALA A 35 -13.75 -36.21 4.09
CA ALA A 35 -14.89 -35.29 4.16
C ALA A 35 -14.78 -34.30 5.32
N THR A 36 -14.38 -34.74 6.51
CA THR A 36 -14.20 -33.85 7.68
C THR A 36 -13.09 -32.81 7.49
N ILE A 37 -12.01 -33.15 6.76
CA ILE A 37 -10.95 -32.19 6.44
C ILE A 37 -11.46 -31.13 5.45
N VAL A 38 -12.28 -31.53 4.47
CA VAL A 38 -12.86 -30.60 3.49
C VAL A 38 -13.87 -29.66 4.17
N GLU A 39 -14.73 -30.16 5.05
CA GLU A 39 -15.67 -29.34 5.83
C GLU A 39 -14.95 -28.30 6.68
N PHE A 40 -13.89 -28.70 7.38
CA PHE A 40 -13.08 -27.78 8.16
C PHE A 40 -12.34 -26.77 7.27
N ALA A 41 -11.79 -27.20 6.13
CA ALA A 41 -11.08 -26.32 5.19
C ALA A 41 -11.99 -25.23 4.63
N ILE A 42 -13.26 -25.55 4.33
CA ILE A 42 -14.24 -24.58 3.83
C ILE A 42 -14.47 -23.43 4.84
N VAL A 43 -14.37 -23.69 6.15
CA VAL A 43 -14.53 -22.66 7.20
C VAL A 43 -13.19 -22.01 7.57
N ALA A 44 -12.11 -22.79 7.61
CA ALA A 44 -10.79 -22.32 8.00
C ALA A 44 -10.21 -21.30 7.00
N VAL A 45 -10.43 -21.51 5.70
CA VAL A 45 -9.95 -20.59 4.65
C VAL A 45 -10.51 -19.17 4.80
N PRO A 46 -11.84 -18.94 4.85
CA PRO A 46 -12.38 -17.59 5.03
C PRO A 46 -12.05 -17.01 6.41
N PHE A 47 -11.93 -17.83 7.46
CA PHE A 47 -11.51 -17.36 8.79
C PHE A 47 -10.08 -16.81 8.79
N VAL A 48 -9.13 -17.56 8.24
CA VAL A 48 -7.73 -17.11 8.12
C VAL A 48 -7.62 -15.89 7.20
N ALA A 49 -8.37 -15.87 6.09
CA ALA A 49 -8.43 -14.71 5.21
C ALA A 49 -8.94 -13.45 5.94
N LEU A 50 -9.96 -13.59 6.78
CA LEU A 50 -10.50 -12.49 7.59
C LEU A 50 -9.50 -12.02 8.65
N MET A 51 -8.80 -12.94 9.34
CA MET A 51 -7.73 -12.56 10.27
C MET A 51 -6.61 -11.77 9.58
N LEU A 52 -6.16 -12.23 8.39
CA LEU A 52 -5.16 -11.51 7.60
C LEU A 52 -5.68 -10.14 7.14
N ALA A 53 -6.95 -10.05 6.73
CA ALA A 53 -7.57 -8.79 6.35
C ALA A 53 -7.56 -7.79 7.52
N VAL A 54 -7.93 -8.22 8.73
CA VAL A 54 -7.88 -7.39 9.94
C VAL A 54 -6.43 -6.98 10.28
N ALA A 55 -5.47 -7.89 10.16
CA ALA A 55 -4.07 -7.57 10.41
C ALA A 55 -3.55 -6.51 9.42
N VAL A 56 -3.84 -6.66 8.12
CA VAL A 56 -3.41 -5.71 7.08
C VAL A 56 -4.08 -4.35 7.23
N THR A 57 -5.39 -4.30 7.55
CA THR A 57 -6.08 -3.03 7.78
C THR A 57 -5.57 -2.34 9.03
N SER A 58 -5.33 -3.09 10.12
CA SER A 58 -4.76 -2.52 11.35
C SER A 58 -3.39 -1.86 11.10
N LEU A 59 -2.54 -2.48 10.27
CA LEU A 59 -1.27 -1.88 9.86
C LEU A 59 -1.47 -0.60 9.03
N ALA A 60 -2.44 -0.59 8.12
CA ALA A 60 -2.73 0.61 7.33
C ALA A 60 -3.19 1.79 8.21
N TYR A 61 -4.04 1.53 9.20
CA TYR A 61 -4.44 2.54 10.19
C TYR A 61 -3.27 2.99 11.06
N PHE A 62 -2.43 2.05 11.52
CA PHE A 62 -1.23 2.40 12.28
C PHE A 62 -0.32 3.36 11.51
N VAL A 63 -0.08 3.09 10.22
CA VAL A 63 0.71 4.00 9.37
C VAL A 63 0.01 5.36 9.25
N GLN A 64 -1.31 5.39 9.11
CA GLN A 64 -2.05 6.64 9.03
C GLN A 64 -1.93 7.48 10.32
N GLU A 65 -2.10 6.89 11.50
CA GLU A 65 -1.90 7.56 12.79
C GLU A 65 -0.46 8.10 12.96
N THR A 66 0.54 7.36 12.47
CA THR A 66 1.93 7.85 12.50
C THR A 66 2.13 9.07 11.60
N LEU A 67 1.45 9.13 10.45
CA LEU A 67 1.47 10.30 9.56
C LEU A 67 0.76 11.49 10.19
N GLU A 68 -0.35 11.26 10.88
CA GLU A 68 -1.10 12.29 11.62
C GLU A 68 -0.24 12.91 12.73
N THR A 69 0.46 12.07 13.50
CA THR A 69 1.42 12.56 14.51
C THR A 69 2.57 13.36 13.87
N ALA A 70 3.08 12.91 12.72
CA ALA A 70 4.17 13.60 12.03
C ALA A 70 3.75 14.96 11.46
N VAL A 71 2.56 15.05 10.85
CA VAL A 71 2.04 16.31 10.31
C VAL A 71 1.71 17.29 11.44
N GLU A 72 1.22 16.82 12.59
CA GLU A 72 0.95 17.68 13.75
C GLU A 72 2.26 18.30 14.30
N ARG A 73 3.33 17.51 14.40
CA ARG A 73 4.66 18.02 14.79
C ARG A 73 5.19 19.05 13.79
N ALA A 74 5.05 18.78 12.49
CA ALA A 74 5.44 19.71 11.44
C ALA A 74 4.64 21.02 11.51
N ALA A 75 3.32 20.92 11.73
CA ALA A 75 2.43 22.06 11.90
C ALA A 75 2.84 22.91 13.11
N ARG A 76 3.20 22.32 14.26
CA ARG A 76 3.73 23.09 15.41
C ARG A 76 4.99 23.88 15.06
N GLY A 77 5.87 23.34 14.23
CA GLY A 77 7.04 24.07 13.71
C GLY A 77 6.67 25.30 12.90
N ILE A 78 5.57 25.23 12.14
CA ILE A 78 5.03 26.33 11.33
C ILE A 78 4.29 27.34 12.20
N VAL A 79 3.53 26.89 13.19
CA VAL A 79 2.81 27.75 14.14
C VAL A 79 3.80 28.63 14.90
N THR A 80 4.89 28.02 15.40
CA THR A 80 5.92 28.71 16.20
C THR A 80 6.93 29.51 15.38
N GLY A 81 6.78 29.62 14.05
CA GLY A 81 7.72 30.36 13.20
C GLY A 81 9.07 29.66 12.94
N ARG A 82 9.32 28.48 13.53
CA ARG A 82 10.61 27.77 13.41
C ARG A 82 10.89 27.35 11.98
N THR A 83 9.87 26.86 11.27
CA THR A 83 10.00 26.45 9.86
C THR A 83 10.26 27.66 8.97
N GLN A 84 9.59 28.79 9.22
CA GLN A 84 9.77 30.04 8.47
C GLN A 84 11.16 30.62 8.70
N ALA A 85 11.66 30.65 9.94
CA ALA A 85 13.02 31.09 10.24
C ALA A 85 14.07 30.21 9.55
N ALA A 86 13.84 28.90 9.50
CA ALA A 86 14.66 27.96 8.77
C ALA A 86 14.64 28.24 7.26
N ASP A 87 13.48 28.48 6.67
CA ASP A 87 13.32 28.72 5.23
C ASP A 87 13.86 30.09 4.79
N ASN A 88 13.75 31.10 5.65
CA ASN A 88 14.37 32.40 5.43
C ASN A 88 15.90 32.26 5.31
N LYS A 89 16.54 31.49 6.21
CA LYS A 89 17.98 31.18 6.12
C LYS A 89 18.33 30.44 4.83
N GLY A 90 17.47 29.51 4.40
CA GLY A 90 17.66 28.78 3.15
C GLY A 90 17.57 29.68 1.92
N THR A 91 16.57 30.55 1.89
CA THR A 91 16.38 31.56 0.83
C THR A 91 17.55 32.52 0.76
N MET A 92 18.05 33.00 1.90
CA MET A 92 19.27 33.83 1.98
C MET A 92 20.52 33.11 1.45
N SER A 93 20.54 31.77 1.53
CA SER A 93 21.61 30.93 0.97
C SER A 93 21.37 30.56 -0.50
N GLY A 94 20.33 31.11 -1.15
CA GLY A 94 20.00 30.86 -2.56
C GLY A 94 19.16 29.61 -2.83
N MET A 95 18.54 29.00 -1.82
CA MET A 95 17.66 27.84 -2.05
C MET A 95 16.37 28.23 -2.79
N THR A 96 15.97 27.38 -3.73
CA THR A 96 14.68 27.44 -4.41
C THR A 96 13.55 26.88 -3.54
N ARG A 97 12.30 27.22 -3.86
CA ARG A 97 11.12 26.65 -3.18
C ARG A 97 11.08 25.12 -3.20
N ALA A 98 11.52 24.49 -4.29
CA ALA A 98 11.58 23.03 -4.38
C ALA A 98 12.59 22.43 -3.38
N GLN A 99 13.72 23.09 -3.16
CA GLN A 99 14.72 22.66 -2.16
C GLN A 99 14.24 22.88 -0.73
N LEU A 100 13.50 23.95 -0.47
CA LEU A 100 12.85 24.18 0.83
C LEU A 100 11.77 23.13 1.12
N ALA A 101 10.94 22.82 0.12
CA ALA A 101 9.95 21.75 0.22
C ALA A 101 10.61 20.39 0.51
N GLU A 102 11.71 20.08 -0.16
CA GLU A 102 12.49 18.86 0.09
C GLU A 102 13.06 18.82 1.51
N ARG A 103 13.60 19.93 2.01
CA ARG A 103 14.07 20.04 3.39
C ARG A 103 12.94 19.83 4.39
N PHE A 104 11.77 20.44 4.15
CA PHE A 104 10.60 20.26 4.99
C PHE A 104 10.11 18.81 4.99
N ARG A 105 10.10 18.18 3.82
CA ARG A 105 9.81 16.75 3.64
C ARG A 105 10.76 15.88 4.46
N GLN A 106 12.07 16.16 4.43
CA GLN A 106 13.07 15.45 5.22
C GLN A 106 12.86 15.61 6.73
N ALA A 107 12.51 16.82 7.20
CA ALA A 107 12.20 17.07 8.61
C ALA A 107 10.95 16.31 9.07
N GLY A 108 9.88 16.31 8.26
CA GLY A 108 8.67 15.51 8.52
C GLY A 108 8.96 14.01 8.53
N CYS A 109 9.80 13.56 7.59
CA CYS A 109 10.22 12.19 7.46
C CYS A 109 11.06 11.69 8.65
N ALA A 110 11.88 12.54 9.26
CA ALA A 110 12.59 12.21 10.50
C ALA A 110 11.65 11.94 11.69
N SER A 111 10.38 12.37 11.61
CA SER A 111 9.35 12.04 12.60
C SER A 111 8.64 10.71 12.33
N LEU A 112 8.90 10.07 11.18
CA LEU A 112 8.31 8.78 10.82
C LEU A 112 9.17 7.62 11.33
N PRO A 113 8.56 6.47 11.62
CA PRO A 113 9.28 5.24 11.92
C PRO A 113 10.22 4.80 10.78
N ALA A 114 11.33 4.14 11.12
CA ALA A 114 12.34 3.70 10.16
C ALA A 114 11.83 2.75 9.06
N PHE A 115 10.73 2.03 9.31
CA PHE A 115 10.12 1.14 8.31
C PHE A 115 9.31 1.89 7.23
N LEU A 116 9.10 3.19 7.39
CA LEU A 116 8.45 4.06 6.40
C LEU A 116 9.51 4.82 5.59
N PRO A 117 9.91 4.32 4.39
CA PRO A 117 10.90 5.01 3.59
C PRO A 117 10.42 6.39 3.15
N CYS A 118 11.32 7.36 3.32
CA CYS A 118 11.10 8.75 2.93
C CYS A 118 10.69 8.92 1.47
N SER A 119 11.20 8.08 0.57
CA SER A 119 10.95 8.18 -0.88
C SER A 119 9.47 8.06 -1.29
N ARG A 120 8.61 7.62 -0.36
CA ARG A 120 7.16 7.48 -0.57
C ARG A 120 6.34 8.60 0.08
N LEU A 121 6.99 9.51 0.81
CA LEU A 121 6.38 10.68 1.42
C LEU A 121 6.47 11.88 0.47
N TYR A 122 5.32 12.49 0.24
CA TYR A 122 5.12 13.75 -0.46
C TYR A 122 4.52 14.76 0.51
N VAL A 123 4.84 16.03 0.32
CA VAL A 123 4.35 17.13 1.16
C VAL A 123 3.72 18.19 0.29
N GLU A 124 2.62 18.74 0.76
CA GLU A 124 1.98 19.92 0.21
C GLU A 124 1.77 20.90 1.35
N VAL A 125 2.13 22.16 1.12
CA VAL A 125 1.91 23.25 2.06
C VAL A 125 1.31 24.41 1.31
N LYS A 126 0.10 24.80 1.72
CA LYS A 126 -0.64 25.93 1.15
C LYS A 126 -0.91 26.93 2.26
N SER A 127 -0.81 28.22 1.93
CA SER A 127 -1.16 29.29 2.84
C SER A 127 -2.34 30.11 2.33
N ALA A 128 -3.04 30.77 3.24
CA ALA A 128 -4.08 31.75 2.95
C ALA A 128 -4.09 32.84 4.03
N VAL A 129 -4.55 34.03 3.66
CA VAL A 129 -4.74 35.15 4.61
C VAL A 129 -6.02 35.00 5.42
N ASP A 130 -7.03 34.32 4.86
CA ASP A 130 -8.36 34.11 5.45
C ASP A 130 -8.82 32.65 5.28
N TRP A 131 -9.66 32.18 6.21
CA TRP A 131 -10.17 30.81 6.23
C TRP A 131 -11.01 30.44 5.00
N THR A 132 -11.65 31.43 4.37
CA THR A 132 -12.47 31.25 3.17
C THR A 132 -11.66 31.08 1.90
N LEU A 133 -10.39 31.51 1.91
CA LEU A 133 -9.49 31.47 0.75
C LEU A 133 -8.58 30.23 0.74
N LEU A 134 -8.57 29.47 1.85
CA LEU A 134 -7.75 28.28 1.95
C LEU A 134 -8.40 27.12 1.19
N ASP A 135 -7.84 26.80 0.02
CA ASP A 135 -8.17 25.57 -0.68
C ASP A 135 -7.59 24.35 0.06
N ASN A 136 -8.44 23.72 0.88
CA ASN A 136 -8.14 22.48 1.57
C ASN A 136 -8.67 21.24 0.83
N SER A 137 -9.11 21.36 -0.43
CA SER A 137 -9.54 20.20 -1.20
C SER A 137 -8.38 19.20 -1.37
N PRO A 138 -8.64 17.87 -1.35
CA PRO A 138 -7.62 16.89 -1.66
C PRO A 138 -7.11 17.08 -3.10
N PRO A 139 -5.79 17.07 -3.36
CA PRO A 139 -5.26 17.27 -4.70
C PRO A 139 -5.63 16.08 -5.59
N ALA A 140 -5.98 16.35 -6.84
CA ALA A 140 -6.13 15.32 -7.86
C ALA A 140 -4.75 14.73 -8.19
N ILE A 141 -4.58 13.42 -7.97
CA ILE A 141 -3.30 12.74 -8.16
C ILE A 141 -3.14 12.35 -9.63
N THR A 142 -2.05 12.81 -10.24
CA THR A 142 -1.63 12.45 -11.59
C THR A 142 -0.45 11.49 -11.53
N MET A 143 -0.54 10.42 -12.32
CA MET A 143 0.46 9.37 -12.37
C MET A 143 1.38 9.59 -13.57
N GLY A 144 2.69 9.60 -13.33
CA GLY A 144 3.70 9.66 -14.38
C GLY A 144 3.85 8.34 -15.14
N PRO A 145 4.56 8.35 -16.28
CA PRO A 145 4.85 7.14 -17.07
C PRO A 145 5.65 6.10 -16.28
N ASP A 146 6.49 6.55 -15.36
CA ASP A 146 7.28 5.74 -14.42
C ASP A 146 6.43 5.12 -13.29
N GLY A 147 5.12 5.43 -13.26
CA GLY A 147 4.22 4.98 -12.24
C GLY A 147 4.47 5.63 -10.88
N ARG A 148 5.10 6.81 -10.81
CA ARG A 148 5.15 7.65 -9.60
C ARG A 148 4.16 8.80 -9.69
N ILE A 149 3.95 9.50 -8.57
CA ILE A 149 3.16 10.73 -8.57
C ILE A 149 3.93 11.78 -9.36
N ALA A 150 3.30 12.34 -10.40
CA ALA A 150 3.88 13.36 -11.27
C ALA A 150 3.46 14.79 -10.86
N ASN A 151 2.58 14.93 -9.87
CA ASN A 151 2.18 16.22 -9.33
C ASN A 151 3.38 17.02 -8.83
N VAL A 152 3.34 18.32 -9.09
CA VAL A 152 4.12 19.31 -8.35
C VAL A 152 3.22 19.86 -7.26
N PHE A 153 3.55 19.56 -6.00
CA PHE A 153 2.80 20.05 -4.86
C PHE A 153 3.24 21.46 -4.49
N ALA A 154 2.28 22.28 -4.06
CA ALA A 154 2.56 23.62 -3.58
C ALA A 154 3.40 23.57 -2.31
N TYR A 155 4.31 24.54 -2.16
CA TYR A 155 5.03 24.77 -0.92
C TYR A 155 5.08 26.27 -0.65
N ASP A 156 4.16 26.71 0.21
CA ASP A 156 4.04 28.08 0.65
C ASP A 156 3.63 28.14 2.12
N LEU A 157 4.50 28.73 2.95
CA LEU A 157 4.27 28.93 4.38
C LEU A 157 3.50 30.23 4.68
N GLY A 158 3.28 31.07 3.67
CA GLY A 158 2.70 32.40 3.84
C GLY A 158 3.56 33.31 4.71
N ASN A 159 2.91 34.33 5.27
CA ASN A 159 3.54 35.30 6.16
C ASN A 159 3.18 35.02 7.63
N GLN A 160 3.67 35.88 8.52
CA GLN A 160 3.23 35.93 9.91
C GLN A 160 1.71 36.10 9.99
N GLY A 161 1.05 35.29 10.82
CA GLY A 161 -0.41 35.34 10.97
C GLY A 161 -1.20 34.65 9.86
N SER A 162 -0.55 34.08 8.83
CA SER A 162 -1.23 33.32 7.77
C SER A 162 -1.77 31.99 8.28
N ILE A 163 -2.86 31.55 7.67
CA ILE A 163 -3.41 30.21 7.87
C ILE A 163 -2.68 29.27 6.92
N VAL A 164 -2.14 28.18 7.43
CA VAL A 164 -1.34 27.23 6.68
C VAL A 164 -1.98 25.84 6.77
N ALA A 165 -2.29 25.25 5.62
CA ALA A 165 -2.64 23.84 5.48
C ALA A 165 -1.38 23.05 5.12
N VAL A 166 -1.03 22.10 5.98
CA VAL A 166 0.08 21.17 5.79
C VAL A 166 -0.51 19.79 5.53
N ARG A 167 -0.05 19.15 4.47
CA ARG A 167 -0.54 17.84 4.07
C ARG A 167 0.61 16.90 3.77
N PHE A 168 0.63 15.78 4.48
CA PHE A 168 1.55 14.67 4.26
C PHE A 168 0.83 13.59 3.48
N MET A 169 1.38 13.21 2.35
CA MET A 169 0.83 12.24 1.42
C MET A 169 1.81 11.09 1.28
N TYR A 170 1.40 9.90 1.71
CA TYR A 170 2.27 8.73 1.71
C TYR A 170 1.72 7.65 0.79
N VAL A 171 2.54 7.22 -0.16
CA VAL A 171 2.18 6.14 -1.09
C VAL A 171 2.46 4.79 -0.44
N TRP A 172 1.40 4.11 0.00
CA TRP A 172 1.48 2.78 0.59
C TRP A 172 1.24 1.69 -0.47
N PRO A 173 2.20 0.77 -0.70
CA PRO A 173 1.95 -0.39 -1.55
C PRO A 173 1.01 -1.35 -0.83
N ILE A 174 -0.04 -1.77 -1.51
CA ILE A 174 -0.96 -2.77 -0.99
C ILE A 174 -0.88 -4.03 -1.84
N GLN A 175 -1.14 -5.16 -1.21
CA GLN A 175 -1.33 -6.40 -1.95
C GLN A 175 -2.73 -6.35 -2.56
N THR A 176 -2.81 -6.46 -3.89
CA THR A 176 -4.07 -6.61 -4.60
C THR A 176 -4.32 -8.08 -4.88
N SER A 177 -5.55 -8.52 -4.66
CA SER A 177 -6.03 -9.85 -5.01
C SER A 177 -7.21 -9.70 -5.96
N PRO A 178 -7.48 -10.66 -6.88
CA PRO A 178 -8.69 -10.64 -7.71
C PRO A 178 -9.99 -10.51 -6.90
N LEU A 179 -9.97 -10.90 -5.62
CA LEU A 179 -11.12 -10.83 -4.72
C LEU A 179 -11.19 -9.52 -3.91
N PHE A 180 -10.08 -8.79 -3.77
CA PHE A 180 -9.98 -7.61 -2.89
C PHE A 180 -8.93 -6.61 -3.42
N ASP A 181 -9.37 -5.39 -3.75
CA ASP A 181 -8.50 -4.26 -4.08
C ASP A 181 -8.84 -3.05 -3.19
N PHE A 182 -7.86 -2.58 -2.43
CA PHE A 182 -7.98 -1.42 -1.54
C PHE A 182 -7.25 -0.17 -2.09
N SER A 183 -6.91 -0.18 -3.39
CA SER A 183 -6.15 0.89 -4.03
C SER A 183 -7.06 2.10 -4.29
N ASN A 184 -6.50 3.30 -4.18
CA ASN A 184 -7.23 4.55 -4.47
C ASN A 184 -6.50 5.44 -5.49
N ILE A 185 -5.26 5.12 -5.85
CA ILE A 185 -4.46 5.82 -6.86
C ILE A 185 -3.99 4.87 -7.98
N GLY A 186 -4.60 3.68 -8.07
CA GLY A 186 -4.35 2.66 -9.09
C GLY A 186 -3.03 1.88 -8.93
N LYS A 187 -2.91 0.80 -9.71
CA LYS A 187 -1.75 -0.12 -9.74
C LYS A 187 -1.38 -0.69 -8.36
N GLY A 188 -2.38 -1.05 -7.54
CA GLY A 188 -2.17 -1.67 -6.23
C GLY A 188 -1.50 -0.75 -5.21
N ARG A 189 -1.82 0.55 -5.25
CA ARG A 189 -1.31 1.53 -4.29
C ARG A 189 -2.42 2.32 -3.66
N ARG A 190 -2.21 2.61 -2.38
CA ARG A 190 -3.09 3.43 -1.57
C ARG A 190 -2.34 4.67 -1.12
N LEU A 191 -2.88 5.84 -1.43
CA LEU A 191 -2.46 7.11 -0.86
C LEU A 191 -3.07 7.25 0.53
N LEU A 192 -2.22 7.34 1.54
CA LEU A 192 -2.57 7.74 2.90
C LEU A 192 -2.30 9.23 3.01
N MET A 193 -3.22 9.98 3.61
CA MET A 193 -3.13 11.43 3.66
C MET A 193 -3.46 11.92 5.07
N ALA A 194 -2.54 12.69 5.65
CA ALA A 194 -2.73 13.39 6.91
C ALA A 194 -2.66 14.89 6.64
N THR A 195 -3.65 15.65 7.12
CA THR A 195 -3.72 17.09 6.91
C THR A 195 -3.87 17.78 8.25
N SER A 196 -3.07 18.81 8.50
CA SER A 196 -3.20 19.70 9.65
C SER A 196 -3.31 21.14 9.14
N VAL A 197 -4.31 21.87 9.63
CA VAL A 197 -4.47 23.30 9.32
C VAL A 197 -4.23 24.09 10.60
N ALA A 198 -3.34 25.06 10.53
CA ALA A 198 -3.00 25.88 11.68
C ALA A 198 -2.69 27.33 11.27
N LYS A 199 -2.88 28.27 12.18
CA LYS A 199 -2.52 29.67 11.98
C LYS A 199 -1.13 29.93 12.55
N SER A 200 -0.25 30.55 11.77
CA SER A 200 1.08 30.92 12.25
C SER A 200 0.99 32.05 13.29
N GLU A 201 1.79 31.95 14.34
CA GLU A 201 1.96 33.03 15.30
C GLU A 201 2.77 34.17 14.66
N THR A 202 2.64 35.37 15.22
CA THR A 202 3.57 36.46 14.90
C THR A 202 4.93 36.12 15.49
N TYR A 203 5.94 35.99 14.65
CA TYR A 203 7.31 35.65 15.05
C TYR A 203 8.23 36.88 14.92
N GLN A 204 9.08 37.13 15.92
CA GLN A 204 10.13 38.15 15.86
C GLN A 204 11.47 37.52 15.46
#